data_AF-A0A939JZG5-F1
#
_entry.id   AF-A0A939JZG5-F1
#
_cell.length_a   1.000
_cell.length_b   1.000
_cell.length_c   1.000
_cell.angle_alpha   90.00
_cell.angle_beta   90.00
_cell.angle_gamma   90.00
#
_symmetry.space_group_name_H-M   'P 1'
#
loop_
_entity.id
_entity.type
_entity.pdbx_description
1 polymer ?
#
loop_
_entity_poly.entity_id
_entity_poly.type
_entity_poly.pdbx_seq_one_letter_code
_entity_poly.pdbx_strand_id
1 'polypeptide(L)'
;MDKKLEESLKLDLKRKVAHTGLRMLVFSRDGQSIVFLPSLNLTAYGDSESEATDMLQIVLKDYFDNLFALTEQQAMQELKQYGWIRKPFLAKQLRNVQFLDVETIKQNFELPAETQIREEYMTA
;
A
#
# COMPACT_ATOMS: atom_id res chain seq x y z
N MET A 1 13.75 -12.23 16.60
CA MET A 1 13.29 -10.83 16.59
C MET A 1 13.08 -10.48 15.13
N ASP A 2 11.88 -10.77 14.62
CA ASP A 2 11.58 -10.53 13.20
C ASP A 2 11.62 -9.03 12.94
N LYS A 3 12.56 -8.61 12.08
CA LYS A 3 12.62 -7.24 11.58
C LYS A 3 11.37 -7.04 10.73
N LYS A 4 10.33 -6.41 11.28
CA LYS A 4 9.26 -5.81 10.47
C LYS A 4 9.94 -4.88 9.47
N LEU A 5 9.82 -5.18 8.18
CA LEU A 5 10.34 -4.32 7.12
C LEU A 5 9.58 -2.98 7.19
N GLU A 6 10.31 -1.90 7.43
CA GLU A 6 9.75 -0.54 7.49
C GLU A 6 9.34 -0.14 6.07
N GLU A 7 8.06 0.19 5.87
CA GLU A 7 7.58 0.69 4.60
C GLU A 7 8.25 2.02 4.24
N SER A 8 8.56 2.19 2.96
CA SER A 8 9.26 3.37 2.45
C SER A 8 8.62 3.89 1.18
N LEU A 9 8.57 5.21 1.06
CA LEU A 9 8.12 5.89 -0.14
C LEU A 9 9.07 7.05 -0.42
N LYS A 10 9.72 7.03 -1.59
CA LYS A 10 10.50 8.14 -2.11
C LYS A 10 9.76 8.73 -3.29
N LEU A 11 9.30 9.96 -3.13
CA LEU A 11 8.46 10.65 -4.12
C LEU A 11 9.18 11.84 -4.74
N ASP A 12 9.29 11.86 -6.06
CA ASP A 12 9.77 13.00 -6.85
C ASP A 12 8.69 13.43 -7.84
N LEU A 13 7.81 14.33 -7.38
CA LEU A 13 6.69 14.84 -8.18
C LEU A 13 7.15 15.59 -9.44
N LYS A 14 8.31 16.26 -9.39
CA LYS A 14 8.85 16.99 -10.55
C LYS A 14 9.29 16.04 -11.66
N ARG A 15 9.88 14.91 -11.28
CA ARG A 15 10.33 13.88 -12.23
C ARG A 15 9.26 12.83 -12.52
N LYS A 16 8.13 12.86 -11.81
CA LYS A 16 7.08 11.84 -11.84
C LYS A 16 7.63 10.44 -11.57
N VAL A 17 8.42 10.32 -10.51
CA VAL A 17 9.04 9.07 -10.10
C VAL A 17 8.71 8.78 -8.64
N ALA A 18 8.28 7.56 -8.37
CA ALA A 18 8.14 6.99 -7.04
C ALA A 18 9.07 5.77 -6.94
N HIS A 19 9.68 5.57 -5.78
CA HIS A 19 10.26 4.28 -5.41
C HIS A 19 9.63 3.87 -4.09
N THR A 20 9.16 2.64 -4.02
CA THR A 20 8.38 2.17 -2.88
C THR A 20 8.93 0.86 -2.34
N GLY A 21 8.74 0.68 -1.05
CA GLY A 21 8.79 -0.61 -0.39
C GLY A 21 7.54 -0.69 0.46
N LEU A 22 6.57 -1.50 0.02
CA LEU A 22 5.21 -1.50 0.55
C LEU A 22 4.87 -2.91 1.01
N ARG A 23 4.18 -2.98 2.14
CA ARG A 23 3.65 -4.25 2.61
C ARG A 23 2.27 -4.47 2.01
N MET A 24 2.05 -5.67 1.53
CA MET A 24 0.79 -6.15 1.01
C MET A 24 0.24 -7.27 1.90
N LEU A 25 -1.07 -7.41 1.87
CA LEU A 25 -1.80 -8.50 2.50
C LEU A 25 -2.48 -9.31 1.44
N VAL A 26 -2.24 -10.62 1.47
CA VAL A 26 -2.82 -11.57 0.53
C VAL A 26 -3.75 -12.49 1.30
N PHE A 27 -4.99 -12.59 0.85
CA PHE A 27 -6.00 -13.48 1.41
C PHE A 27 -7.04 -13.82 0.33
N SER A 28 -7.93 -14.76 0.64
CA SER A 28 -9.02 -15.14 -0.26
C SER A 28 -10.36 -14.94 0.42
N ARG A 29 -11.36 -14.54 -0.37
CA ARG A 29 -12.76 -14.41 0.06
C ARG A 29 -13.65 -14.83 -1.10
N ASP A 30 -14.64 -15.67 -0.82
CA ASP A 30 -15.67 -16.08 -1.80
C ASP A 30 -15.10 -16.62 -3.13
N GLY A 31 -13.98 -17.35 -3.07
CA GLY A 31 -13.30 -17.90 -4.24
C GLY A 31 -12.40 -16.94 -5.01
N GLN A 32 -12.33 -15.67 -4.60
CA GLN A 32 -11.45 -14.67 -5.19
C GLN A 32 -10.18 -14.47 -4.35
N SER A 33 -9.06 -14.23 -5.01
CA SER A 33 -7.82 -13.79 -4.39
C SER A 33 -7.82 -12.27 -4.28
N ILE A 34 -7.44 -11.77 -3.12
CA ILE A 34 -7.42 -10.34 -2.80
C ILE A 34 -6.00 -9.97 -2.38
N VAL A 35 -5.48 -8.91 -2.97
CA VAL A 35 -4.25 -8.25 -2.52
C VAL A 35 -4.60 -6.85 -2.05
N PHE A 36 -4.34 -6.56 -0.78
CA PHE A 36 -4.59 -5.27 -0.17
C PHE A 36 -3.27 -4.60 0.23
N LEU A 37 -3.13 -3.32 -0.10
CA LEU A 37 -2.00 -2.47 0.24
C LEU A 37 -2.49 -1.39 1.23
N PRO A 38 -2.36 -1.64 2.54
CA PRO A 38 -2.97 -0.80 3.57
C PRO A 38 -2.42 0.62 3.58
N SER A 39 -1.12 0.79 3.35
CA SER A 39 -0.44 2.08 3.43
C SER A 39 -0.80 3.04 2.31
N LEU A 40 -1.53 2.60 1.28
CA LEU A 40 -2.14 3.47 0.26
C LEU A 40 -3.65 3.22 0.12
N ASN A 41 -4.23 2.37 0.98
CA ASN A 41 -5.61 1.92 0.91
C ASN A 41 -6.03 1.43 -0.51
N LEU A 42 -5.16 0.63 -1.14
CA LEU A 42 -5.42 0.06 -2.47
C LEU A 42 -5.75 -1.42 -2.36
N THR A 43 -6.78 -1.86 -3.08
CA THR A 43 -7.18 -3.26 -3.13
C THR A 43 -7.24 -3.71 -4.59
N ALA A 44 -6.79 -4.92 -4.84
CA ALA A 44 -6.94 -5.60 -6.13
C ALA A 44 -7.49 -7.01 -5.93
N TYR A 45 -8.13 -7.52 -6.97
CA TYR A 45 -8.86 -8.79 -6.99
C TYR A 45 -8.44 -9.59 -8.22
N GLY A 46 -8.53 -10.91 -8.13
CA GLY A 46 -8.33 -11.82 -9.24
C GLY A 46 -8.82 -13.22 -8.93
N ASP A 47 -8.96 -14.06 -9.95
CA ASP A 47 -9.30 -15.48 -9.80
C ASP A 47 -8.12 -16.29 -9.24
N SER A 48 -6.91 -15.72 -9.32
CA SER A 48 -5.70 -16.21 -8.67
C SER A 48 -4.93 -15.10 -8.00
N GLU A 49 -4.04 -15.46 -7.08
CA GLU A 49 -3.14 -14.52 -6.43
C GLU A 49 -2.24 -13.77 -7.43
N SER A 50 -1.76 -14.47 -8.47
CA SER A 50 -0.97 -13.86 -9.53
C SER A 50 -1.75 -12.76 -10.24
N GLU A 51 -3.00 -13.05 -10.61
CA GLU A 51 -3.87 -12.08 -11.28
C GLU A 51 -4.19 -10.89 -10.38
N ALA A 52 -4.51 -11.13 -9.10
CA ALA A 52 -4.76 -10.08 -8.13
C ALA A 52 -3.51 -9.18 -7.93
N THR A 53 -2.32 -9.78 -7.96
CA THR A 53 -1.04 -9.05 -7.87
C THR A 53 -0.76 -8.23 -9.13
N ASP A 54 -1.02 -8.79 -10.31
CA ASP A 54 -0.90 -8.07 -11.59
C ASP A 54 -1.86 -6.88 -11.64
N MET A 55 -3.10 -7.06 -11.16
CA MET A 55 -4.08 -5.98 -11.04
C MET A 55 -3.64 -4.92 -10.02
N LEU A 56 -3.03 -5.32 -8.91
CA LEU A 56 -2.48 -4.35 -7.96
C LEU A 56 -1.42 -3.46 -8.61
N GLN A 57 -0.56 -4.00 -9.48
CA GLN A 57 0.45 -3.18 -10.16
C GLN A 57 -0.17 -2.12 -11.06
N ILE A 58 -1.27 -2.45 -11.75
CA ILE A 58 -2.02 -1.48 -12.56
C ILE A 58 -2.64 -0.41 -11.68
N VAL A 59 -3.34 -0.79 -10.61
CA VAL A 59 -3.97 0.13 -9.66
C VAL A 59 -2.91 1.04 -8.99
N LEU A 60 -1.75 0.48 -8.64
CA LEU A 60 -0.64 1.22 -8.03
C LEU A 60 -0.06 2.24 -9.01
N LYS A 61 0.10 1.85 -10.28
CA LYS A 61 0.56 2.76 -11.34
C LYS A 61 -0.43 3.92 -11.52
N ASP A 62 -1.72 3.62 -11.63
CA ASP A 62 -2.76 4.64 -11.80
C ASP A 62 -2.85 5.57 -10.58
N TYR A 63 -2.69 5.04 -9.37
CA TYR A 63 -2.58 5.83 -8.15
C TYR A 63 -1.43 6.84 -8.23
N PHE A 64 -0.23 6.40 -8.62
CA PHE A 64 0.91 7.31 -8.74
C PHE A 64 0.76 8.30 -9.89
N ASP A 65 0.20 7.90 -11.03
CA ASP A 65 -0.08 8.81 -12.15
C ASP A 65 -1.01 9.96 -11.71
N ASN A 66 -2.05 9.63 -10.93
CA ASN A 66 -2.94 10.63 -10.33
C ASN A 66 -2.20 11.50 -9.30
N LEU A 67 -1.39 10.89 -8.43
CA LEU A 67 -0.61 11.61 -7.43
C LEU A 67 0.39 12.59 -8.07
N PHE A 68 0.97 12.24 -9.23
CA PHE A 68 1.87 13.09 -10.00
C PHE A 68 1.17 14.24 -10.72
N ALA A 69 -0.15 14.19 -10.89
CA ALA A 69 -0.93 15.29 -11.44
C ALA A 69 -1.25 16.37 -10.39
N LEU A 70 -1.04 16.07 -9.10
CA LEU A 70 -1.32 16.98 -7.99
C LEU A 70 -0.16 17.93 -7.70
N THR A 71 -0.47 19.04 -7.02
CA THR A 71 0.56 19.87 -6.39
C THR A 71 1.23 19.12 -5.23
N GLU A 72 2.44 19.54 -4.85
CA GLU A 72 3.16 18.94 -3.72
C GLU A 72 2.35 18.96 -2.42
N GLN A 73 1.61 20.05 -2.17
CA GLN A 73 0.75 20.15 -0.99
C GLN A 73 -0.39 19.13 -1.02
N GLN A 74 -1.09 18.99 -2.16
CA GLN A 74 -2.20 18.05 -2.31
C GLN A 74 -1.72 16.60 -2.22
N ALA A 75 -0.64 16.25 -2.91
CA ALA A 75 -0.05 14.91 -2.84
C ALA A 75 0.37 14.55 -1.41
N MET A 76 0.95 15.50 -0.66
CA MET A 76 1.29 15.26 0.74
C MET A 76 0.07 15.12 1.65
N GLN A 77 -1.01 15.85 1.39
CA GLN A 77 -2.26 15.73 2.12
C GLN A 77 -2.90 14.36 1.90
N GLU A 78 -2.92 13.90 0.65
CA GLU A 78 -3.37 12.56 0.21
C GLU A 78 -2.55 11.44 0.85
N LEU A 79 -1.23 11.59 0.96
CA LEU A 79 -0.39 10.57 1.59
C LEU A 79 -0.52 10.58 3.13
N LYS A 80 -0.78 11.75 3.72
CA LYS A 80 -0.88 11.91 5.17
C LYS A 80 -2.09 11.19 5.78
N GLN A 81 -3.21 11.09 5.07
CA GLN A 81 -4.37 10.32 5.55
C GLN A 81 -4.06 8.83 5.74
N TYR A 82 -3.10 8.30 4.98
CA TYR A 82 -2.63 6.92 5.10
C TYR A 82 -1.38 6.78 5.99
N GLY A 83 -1.05 7.82 6.77
CA GLY A 83 0.03 7.75 7.75
C GLY A 83 1.43 8.02 7.20
N TRP A 84 1.57 8.50 5.97
CA TRP A 84 2.88 8.89 5.45
C TRP A 84 3.31 10.26 5.96
N ILE A 85 4.53 10.32 6.50
CA ILE A 85 5.16 11.57 6.93
C ILE A 85 6.55 11.70 6.35
N ARG A 86 6.98 12.94 6.08
CA ARG A 86 8.35 13.22 5.63
C ARG A 86 9.36 12.83 6.69
N LYS A 87 10.46 12.19 6.28
CA LYS A 87 11.62 12.01 7.13
C LYS A 87 12.28 13.38 7.40
N PRO A 88 12.68 13.68 8.64
CA PRO A 88 13.47 14.87 8.93
C PRO A 88 14.69 14.94 8.02
N PHE A 89 15.00 16.14 7.49
CA PHE A 89 16.16 16.40 6.62
C PHE A 89 16.20 15.67 5.27
N LEU A 90 15.15 14.90 4.91
CA LEU A 90 15.06 14.17 3.64
C LEU A 90 13.70 14.45 2.97
N ALA A 91 13.56 15.62 2.35
CA ALA A 91 12.27 16.14 1.88
C ALA A 91 11.49 15.23 0.91
N LYS A 92 12.17 14.33 0.19
CA LYS A 92 11.57 13.37 -0.75
C LYS A 92 11.30 11.99 -0.16
N GLN A 93 11.78 11.70 1.05
CA GLN A 93 11.60 10.41 1.69
C GLN A 93 10.49 10.49 2.71
N LEU A 94 9.58 9.54 2.63
CA LEU A 94 8.49 9.36 3.55
C LEU A 94 8.66 8.04 4.30
N ARG A 95 8.14 8.00 5.52
CA ARG A 95 7.94 6.78 6.30
C ARG A 95 6.46 6.67 6.65
N ASN A 96 5.94 5.45 6.67
CA ASN A 96 4.61 5.21 7.17
C ASN A 96 4.67 5.06 8.70
N VAL A 97 3.78 5.74 9.42
CA VAL A 97 3.69 5.64 10.89
C VAL A 97 2.42 4.94 11.38
N GLN A 98 1.57 4.48 10.45
CA GLN A 98 0.43 3.65 10.83
C GLN A 98 0.89 2.22 11.11
N PHE A 99 0.38 1.68 12.20
CA PHE A 99 0.52 0.27 12.51
C PHE A 99 -0.62 -0.49 11.87
N LEU A 100 -0.29 -1.64 11.30
CA LEU A 100 -1.28 -2.55 10.79
C LEU A 100 -1.85 -3.37 11.91
N ASP A 101 -3.16 -3.30 12.03
CA ASP A 101 -3.94 -4.21 12.84
C ASP A 101 -4.69 -5.18 11.91
N VAL A 102 -4.28 -6.44 11.94
CA VAL A 102 -4.87 -7.52 11.14
C VAL A 102 -6.33 -7.75 11.55
N GLU A 103 -6.70 -7.48 12.81
CA GLU A 103 -8.09 -7.63 13.27
C GLU A 103 -8.99 -6.57 12.62
N THR A 104 -8.56 -5.31 12.61
CA THR A 104 -9.23 -4.23 11.89
C THR A 104 -9.43 -4.59 10.40
N ILE A 105 -8.46 -5.25 9.77
CA ILE A 105 -8.58 -5.66 8.36
C ILE A 105 -9.61 -6.77 8.18
N LYS A 106 -9.59 -7.78 9.05
CA LYS A 106 -10.63 -8.81 9.05
C LYS A 106 -12.02 -8.20 9.21
N GLN A 107 -12.18 -7.20 10.06
CA GLN A 107 -13.44 -6.47 10.21
C GLN A 107 -13.81 -5.68 8.94
N ASN A 108 -12.88 -4.90 8.39
CA ASN A 108 -13.12 -4.07 7.20
C ASN A 108 -13.51 -4.90 5.96
N PHE A 109 -12.94 -6.09 5.82
CA PHE A 109 -13.23 -7.02 4.74
C PHE A 109 -14.27 -8.08 5.11
N GLU A 110 -14.92 -7.97 6.28
CA GLU A 110 -15.91 -8.93 6.80
C GLU A 110 -15.43 -10.40 6.72
N LEU A 111 -14.15 -10.61 7.00
CA LEU A 111 -13.51 -11.91 6.88
C LEU A 111 -13.86 -12.80 8.08
N PRO A 112 -14.11 -14.10 7.85
CA PRO A 112 -14.17 -15.07 8.93
C PRO A 112 -12.91 -15.04 9.80
N ALA A 113 -13.05 -15.30 11.10
CA ALA A 113 -11.94 -15.21 12.06
C ALA A 113 -10.77 -16.13 11.70
N GLU A 114 -11.07 -17.28 11.11
CA GLU A 114 -10.16 -18.32 10.63
C GLU A 114 -9.44 -17.96 9.32
N THR A 115 -9.79 -16.85 8.67
CA THR A 115 -9.15 -16.43 7.41
C THR A 115 -7.65 -16.22 7.64
N GLN A 116 -6.86 -16.92 6.83
CA GLN A 116 -5.42 -16.76 6.78
C GLN A 116 -5.08 -15.52 5.94
N ILE A 117 -4.41 -14.56 6.58
CA ILE A 117 -3.86 -13.39 5.91
C ILE A 117 -2.35 -13.57 5.87
N ARG A 118 -1.78 -13.53 4.67
CA ARG A 118 -0.33 -13.57 4.48
C ARG A 118 0.19 -12.16 4.25
N GLU A 119 1.22 -11.78 4.99
CA GLU A 119 1.93 -10.52 4.76
C GLU A 119 3.05 -10.75 3.74
N GLU A 120 3.09 -9.91 2.71
CA GLU A 120 4.15 -9.88 1.71
C GLU A 120 4.72 -8.47 1.54
N TYR A 121 5.87 -8.35 0.88
CA TYR A 121 6.53 -7.08 0.67
C TYR A 121 6.88 -6.90 -0.81
N MET A 122 6.43 -5.78 -1.39
CA MET A 122 6.76 -5.43 -2.76
C MET A 122 7.65 -4.20 -2.82
N THR A 123 8.47 -4.14 -3.86
CA THR A 123 9.19 -2.93 -4.25
C THR A 123 8.78 -2.55 -5.66
N ALA A 124 8.51 -1.26 -5.89
CA ALA A 124 8.15 -0.71 -7.19
C ALA A 124 8.87 0.61 -7.45
#